data_AF-A0A440HR75-F1
#
_entry.id   AF-A0A440HR75-F1
#
_cell.length_a   1.000
_cell.length_b   1.000
_cell.length_c   1.000
_cell.angle_alpha   90.00
_cell.angle_beta   90.00
_cell.angle_gamma   90.00
#
_symmetry.space_group_name_H-M   'P 1'
#
loop_
_entity.id
_entity.type
_entity.pdbx_description
1 polymer ?
#
loop_
_entity_poly.entity_id
_entity_poly.type
_entity_poly.pdbx_seq_one_letter_code
_entity_poly.pdbx_strand_id
1 'polypeptide(L)'
;LMERPLTGKQRVLHYLIMVGLYQLEYTRVPAHAVLAETVAGAEVLKRTSLKGLLNGVLRQFQRQREELLASIQDGPQRYLHPGWLLKRLQHAWPEQWQQIVEANNLRPPMWL
;
A
#
# COMPACT_ATOMS: atom_id res chain seq x y z
N LEU A 1 10.47 -1.71 -5.55
CA LEU A 1 9.64 -1.26 -6.70
C LEU A 1 10.15 0.02 -7.38
N MET A 2 10.61 1.03 -6.64
CA MET A 2 11.22 2.23 -7.23
C MET A 2 12.47 2.61 -6.43
N GLU A 3 13.60 2.84 -7.09
CA GLU A 3 14.82 3.33 -6.42
C GLU A 3 14.69 4.78 -5.98
N ARG A 4 13.89 5.58 -6.71
CA ARG A 4 13.65 7.00 -6.42
C ARG A 4 12.14 7.27 -6.34
N PRO A 5 11.58 7.39 -5.12
CA PRO A 5 10.18 7.76 -4.94
C PRO A 5 9.84 9.11 -5.58
N LEU A 6 8.61 9.25 -6.08
CA LEU A 6 8.14 10.52 -6.64
C LEU A 6 7.94 11.57 -5.54
N THR A 7 8.56 12.73 -5.72
CA THR A 7 8.55 13.86 -4.77
C THR A 7 8.05 15.15 -5.43
N GLY A 8 7.86 16.20 -4.63
CA GLY A 8 7.45 17.52 -5.10
C GLY A 8 6.16 17.48 -5.95
N LYS A 9 6.20 18.10 -7.13
CA LYS A 9 5.05 18.21 -8.06
C LYS A 9 4.53 16.86 -8.59
N GLN A 10 5.30 15.78 -8.43
CA GLN A 10 4.93 14.42 -8.85
C GLN A 10 4.44 13.55 -7.69
N ARG A 11 4.45 14.06 -6.45
CA ARG A 11 4.06 13.30 -5.25
C ARG A 11 2.64 12.73 -5.33
N VAL A 12 1.73 13.40 -6.04
CA VAL A 12 0.37 12.90 -6.27
C VAL A 12 0.34 11.51 -6.95
N LEU A 13 1.30 11.25 -7.83
CA LEU A 13 1.41 9.96 -8.51
C LEU A 13 1.94 8.85 -7.62
N HIS A 14 2.71 9.18 -6.57
CA HIS A 14 3.09 8.20 -5.56
C HIS A 14 1.83 7.64 -4.89
N TYR A 15 0.89 8.51 -4.52
CA TYR A 15 -0.39 8.07 -3.94
C TYR A 15 -1.27 7.34 -4.96
N LEU A 16 -1.25 7.73 -6.23
CA LEU A 16 -1.95 6.98 -7.29
C LEU A 16 -1.40 5.55 -7.45
N ILE A 17 -0.08 5.37 -7.37
CA ILE A 17 0.53 4.04 -7.33
C ILE A 17 0.04 3.27 -6.10
N MET A 18 0.02 3.88 -4.92
CA MET A 18 -0.48 3.24 -3.69
C MET A 18 -1.94 2.80 -3.83
N VAL A 19 -2.79 3.60 -4.48
CA VAL A 19 -4.19 3.23 -4.78
C VAL A 19 -4.27 2.03 -5.72
N GLY A 20 -3.43 1.97 -6.75
CA GLY A 20 -3.35 0.82 -7.65
C GLY A 20 -2.86 -0.45 -6.94
N LEU A 21 -1.83 -0.34 -6.11
CA LEU A 21 -1.31 -1.44 -5.30
C LEU A 21 -2.37 -1.96 -4.31
N TYR A 22 -3.11 -1.06 -3.66
CA TYR A 22 -4.20 -1.45 -2.76
C TYR A 22 -5.29 -2.23 -3.51
N GLN A 23 -5.70 -1.77 -4.69
CA GLN A 23 -6.70 -2.47 -5.49
C GLN A 23 -6.22 -3.86 -5.92
N LEU A 24 -4.96 -4.00 -6.34
CA LEU A 24 -4.39 -5.29 -6.71
C LEU A 24 -4.35 -6.29 -5.55
N GLU A 25 -4.13 -5.83 -4.32
CA GLU A 25 -3.91 -6.72 -3.17
C GLU A 25 -5.18 -6.99 -2.36
N TYR A 26 -6.05 -5.98 -2.20
CA TYR A 26 -7.15 -6.03 -1.22
C TYR A 26 -8.54 -6.01 -1.85
N THR A 27 -8.63 -6.09 -3.19
CA THR A 27 -9.92 -6.12 -3.90
C THR A 27 -10.01 -7.28 -4.88
N ARG A 28 -11.20 -7.49 -5.44
CA ARG A 28 -11.46 -8.49 -6.48
C ARG A 28 -11.51 -7.89 -7.89
N VAL A 29 -11.09 -6.63 -8.05
CA VAL A 29 -11.07 -5.98 -9.36
C VAL A 29 -10.05 -6.69 -10.24
N PRO A 30 -10.40 -7.07 -11.49
CA PRO A 30 -9.46 -7.72 -12.38
C PRO A 30 -8.18 -6.90 -12.56
N ALA A 31 -7.03 -7.56 -12.48
CA ALA A 31 -5.71 -6.93 -12.57
C ALA A 31 -5.59 -5.95 -13.76
N HIS A 32 -6.03 -6.36 -14.95
CA HIS A 32 -5.97 -5.51 -16.14
C HIS A 32 -6.80 -4.23 -16.00
N ALA A 33 -7.95 -4.29 -15.32
CA ALA A 33 -8.81 -3.14 -15.07
C ALA A 33 -8.17 -2.18 -14.05
N VAL A 34 -7.56 -2.72 -12.98
CA VAL A 34 -6.80 -1.89 -12.01
C VAL A 34 -5.68 -1.10 -12.71
N LEU A 35 -4.93 -1.77 -13.60
CA LEU A 35 -3.87 -1.10 -14.36
C LEU A 35 -4.44 -0.03 -15.29
N ALA A 36 -5.52 -0.32 -16.02
CA ALA A 36 -6.14 0.64 -16.93
C ALA A 36 -6.64 1.89 -16.21
N GLU A 37 -7.43 1.71 -15.15
CA GLU A 37 -8.03 2.81 -14.37
C GLU A 37 -6.96 3.63 -13.63
N THR A 38 -5.96 2.96 -13.05
CA THR A 38 -4.87 3.68 -12.37
C THR A 38 -4.06 4.52 -13.35
N VAL A 39 -3.82 4.02 -14.57
CA VAL A 39 -3.12 4.78 -15.62
C VAL A 39 -3.99 5.91 -16.17
N ALA A 40 -5.30 5.71 -16.33
CA ALA A 40 -6.25 6.75 -16.71
C ALA A 40 -6.29 7.88 -15.67
N GLY A 41 -6.17 7.56 -14.38
CA GLY A 41 -6.07 8.54 -13.30
C GLY A 41 -4.94 9.57 -13.49
N ALA A 42 -3.87 9.25 -14.22
CA ALA A 42 -2.81 10.22 -14.54
C ALA A 42 -3.29 11.39 -15.41
N GLU A 43 -4.30 11.19 -16.25
CA GLU A 43 -4.90 12.25 -17.08
C GLU A 43 -5.63 13.26 -16.21
N VAL A 44 -6.49 12.77 -15.31
CA VAL A 44 -7.25 13.58 -14.36
C VAL A 44 -6.30 14.44 -13.50
N LEU A 45 -5.16 13.88 -13.13
CA LEU A 45 -4.13 14.57 -12.34
C LEU A 45 -3.23 15.50 -13.16
N LYS A 46 -3.45 15.64 -14.48
CA LYS A 46 -2.63 16.45 -15.40
C LYS A 46 -1.15 16.02 -15.39
N ARG A 47 -0.90 14.70 -15.41
CA ARG A 47 0.43 14.06 -15.38
C ARG A 47 0.56 12.94 -16.42
N THR A 48 0.02 13.16 -17.61
CA THR A 48 -0.04 12.18 -18.70
C THR A 48 1.30 11.61 -19.14
N SER A 49 2.38 12.37 -19.04
CA SER A 49 3.74 11.93 -19.40
C SER A 49 4.26 10.76 -18.55
N LEU A 50 3.67 10.50 -17.39
CA LEU A 50 4.12 9.46 -16.45
C LEU A 50 3.24 8.21 -16.46
N LYS A 51 2.32 8.07 -17.42
CA LYS A 51 1.50 6.85 -17.59
C LYS A 51 2.34 5.58 -17.76
N GLY A 52 3.41 5.65 -18.53
CA GLY A 52 4.34 4.53 -18.74
C GLY A 52 5.00 4.08 -17.43
N LEU A 53 5.36 5.04 -16.56
CA LEU A 53 5.91 4.76 -15.24
C LEU A 53 4.88 4.04 -14.36
N LEU A 54 3.64 4.53 -14.30
CA LEU A 54 2.57 3.91 -13.50
C LEU A 54 2.35 2.44 -13.91
N ASN A 55 2.18 2.20 -15.22
CA ASN A 55 2.02 0.84 -15.77
C ASN A 55 3.24 -0.04 -15.47
N GLY A 56 4.46 0.51 -15.65
CA GLY A 56 5.70 -0.20 -15.37
C GLY A 56 5.82 -0.64 -13.91
N VAL A 57 5.55 0.26 -12.97
CA VAL A 57 5.62 -0.02 -11.52
C VAL A 57 4.58 -1.06 -11.11
N LEU A 58 3.33 -0.92 -11.55
CA LEU A 58 2.26 -1.88 -11.21
C LEU A 58 2.52 -3.27 -11.82
N ARG A 59 3.02 -3.35 -13.05
CA ARG A 59 3.41 -4.64 -13.66
C ARG A 59 4.63 -5.25 -12.98
N GLN A 60 5.59 -4.44 -12.56
CA GLN A 60 6.73 -4.92 -11.79
C GLN A 60 6.28 -5.50 -10.45
N PHE A 61 5.34 -4.83 -9.76
CA PHE A 61 4.74 -5.37 -8.55
C PHE A 61 4.07 -6.71 -8.79
N GLN A 62 3.28 -6.87 -9.85
CA GLN A 62 2.66 -8.17 -10.17
C GLN A 62 3.68 -9.28 -10.37
N ARG A 63 4.80 -9.01 -11.04
CA ARG A 63 5.88 -9.98 -11.25
C ARG A 63 6.63 -10.33 -9.96
N GLN A 64 6.79 -9.37 -9.06
CA GLN A 64 7.54 -9.51 -7.80
C GLN A 64 6.63 -9.72 -6.59
N ARG A 65 5.33 -9.99 -6.79
CA ARG A 65 4.32 -9.92 -5.73
C ARG A 65 4.65 -10.86 -4.58
N GLU A 66 4.91 -12.13 -4.88
CA GLU A 66 5.15 -13.16 -3.87
C GLU A 66 6.38 -12.84 -3.01
N GLU A 67 7.49 -12.47 -3.64
CA GLU A 67 8.74 -12.09 -2.96
C GLU A 67 8.54 -10.85 -2.06
N LEU A 68 7.89 -9.81 -2.60
CA LEU A 68 7.62 -8.58 -1.85
C LEU A 68 6.71 -8.83 -0.64
N LEU A 69 5.63 -9.59 -0.81
CA LEU A 69 4.72 -9.90 0.29
C LEU A 69 5.40 -10.78 1.35
N ALA A 70 6.22 -11.74 0.96
CA ALA A 70 7.00 -12.56 1.89
C ALA A 70 7.92 -11.68 2.76
N SER A 71 8.67 -10.75 2.14
CA SER A 71 9.56 -9.84 2.88
C SER A 71 8.86 -8.95 3.92
N ILE A 72 7.57 -8.66 3.74
CA ILE A 72 6.79 -7.81 4.65
C ILE A 72 6.37 -8.60 5.90
N GLN A 73 6.11 -9.91 5.77
CA GLN A 73 5.64 -10.76 6.86
C GLN A 73 6.67 -10.93 7.98
N ASP A 74 7.96 -10.83 7.64
CA ASP A 74 9.08 -10.99 8.59
C ASP A 74 9.40 -9.70 9.37
N GLY A 75 8.86 -8.56 8.95
CA GLY A 75 9.19 -7.25 9.51
C GLY A 75 8.09 -6.65 10.40
N PRO A 76 8.40 -5.58 11.17
CA PRO A 76 7.39 -4.85 11.96
C PRO A 76 6.30 -4.20 11.08
N GLN A 77 6.52 -4.07 9.78
CA GLN A 77 5.58 -3.54 8.80
C GLN A 77 4.30 -4.38 8.71
N ARG A 78 4.35 -5.68 9.02
CA ARG A 78 3.17 -6.57 9.04
C ARG A 78 2.05 -6.05 9.95
N TYR A 79 2.42 -5.30 10.99
CA TYR A 79 1.46 -4.79 11.97
C TYR A 79 0.77 -3.51 11.50
N LEU A 80 1.22 -2.86 10.42
CA LEU A 80 0.61 -1.64 9.86
C LEU A 80 0.60 -0.41 10.80
N HIS A 81 1.47 -0.38 11.81
CA HIS A 81 1.61 0.74 12.74
C HIS A 81 2.96 1.44 12.54
N PRO A 82 3.04 2.78 12.67
CA PRO A 82 4.32 3.48 12.64
C PRO A 82 5.19 3.03 13.82
N GLY A 83 6.51 2.95 13.61
CA GLY A 83 7.43 2.34 14.57
C GLY A 83 7.39 2.96 15.98
N TRP A 84 7.10 4.26 16.09
CA TRP A 84 6.97 4.91 17.40
C TRP A 84 5.74 4.42 18.18
N LEU A 85 4.62 4.14 17.49
CA LEU A 85 3.39 3.69 18.12
C LEU A 85 3.51 2.21 18.51
N LEU A 86 4.05 1.39 17.61
CA LEU A 86 4.27 -0.03 17.88
C LEU A 86 5.13 -0.23 19.14
N LYS A 87 6.22 0.54 19.27
CA LYS A 87 7.08 0.51 20.47
C LYS A 87 6.33 0.92 21.75
N ARG A 88 5.46 1.92 21.67
CA ARG A 88 4.63 2.34 22.81
C ARG A 88 3.65 1.26 23.23
N LEU A 89 2.99 0.61 22.27
CA LEU A 89 2.05 -0.48 22.54
C LEU A 89 2.78 -1.67 23.18
N GLN A 90 3.94 -2.05 22.65
CA GLN A 90 4.80 -3.11 23.20
C GLN A 90 5.23 -2.84 24.64
N HIS A 91 5.56 -1.58 24.96
CA HIS A 91 5.97 -1.21 26.31
C HIS A 91 4.80 -1.17 27.31
N ALA A 92 3.67 -0.61 26.90
CA ALA A 92 2.51 -0.46 27.79
C ALA A 92 1.72 -1.76 27.97
N TRP A 93 1.71 -2.64 26.97
CA TRP A 93 0.99 -3.93 26.99
C TRP A 93 1.87 -5.08 26.47
N PRO A 94 2.91 -5.52 27.20
CA PRO A 94 3.88 -6.50 26.71
C PRO A 94 3.27 -7.84 26.27
N GLU A 95 2.19 -8.26 26.92
CA GLU A 95 1.50 -9.53 26.64
C GLU A 95 0.36 -9.40 25.62
N GLN A 96 -0.12 -8.19 25.36
CA GLN A 96 -1.37 -7.94 24.60
C GLN A 96 -1.16 -7.07 23.36
N TRP A 97 0.03 -6.48 23.16
CA TRP A 97 0.25 -5.54 22.08
C TRP A 97 -0.06 -6.14 20.71
N GLN A 98 0.20 -7.44 20.48
CA GLN A 98 -0.17 -8.13 19.23
C GLN A 98 -1.69 -8.13 19.03
N GLN A 99 -2.44 -8.50 20.06
CA GLN A 99 -3.91 -8.52 20.03
C GLN A 99 -4.47 -7.12 19.76
N ILE A 100 -3.87 -6.09 20.35
CA ILE A 100 -4.26 -4.70 20.14
C ILE A 100 -4.01 -4.28 18.68
N VAL A 101 -2.82 -4.51 18.13
CA VAL A 101 -2.52 -4.11 16.74
C VAL A 101 -3.30 -4.92 15.71
N GLU A 102 -3.58 -6.19 15.99
CA GLU A 102 -4.45 -7.02 15.14
C GLU A 102 -5.88 -6.52 15.16
N ALA A 103 -6.44 -6.22 16.34
CA ALA A 103 -7.77 -5.65 16.48
C ALA A 103 -7.91 -4.28 15.78
N ASN A 104 -6.89 -3.42 15.89
CA ASN A 104 -6.85 -2.11 15.21
C ASN A 104 -6.92 -2.23 13.68
N ASN A 105 -6.45 -3.34 13.12
CA ASN A 105 -6.42 -3.57 11.67
C ASN A 105 -7.72 -4.21 11.13
N LEU A 106 -8.66 -4.59 12.00
CA LEU A 106 -9.96 -5.11 11.58
C LEU A 106 -10.86 -4.00 11.03
N ARG A 107 -11.82 -4.39 10.18
CA ARG A 107 -12.92 -3.48 9.84
C ARG A 107 -13.72 -3.20 11.11
N PRO A 108 -13.98 -1.93 11.47
CA PRO A 108 -14.64 -1.60 12.72
C PRO A 108 -16.09 -2.10 12.69
N PRO A 109 -16.60 -2.68 13.79
CA PRO A 109 -18.03 -2.96 13.93
C PRO A 109 -18.81 -1.65 14.09
N MET A 110 -20.05 -1.63 13.60
CA MET A 110 -21.02 -0.59 13.94
C MET A 110 -21.72 -1.01 15.23
N TRP A 111 -21.56 -0.22 16.29
CA TRP A 111 -22.31 -0.38 17.54
C TRP A 111 -23.54 0.54 17.50
N LEU A 112 -24.70 0.01 17.86
CA LEU A 112 -25.99 0.70 17.91
C LEU A 112 -26.51 0.77 19.35
#